data_AF-A0AA85KLS6-F1
#
_entry.id   AF-A0AA85KLS6-F1
#
_cell.length_a   1.000
_cell.length_b   1.000
_cell.length_c   1.000
_cell.angle_alpha   90.00
_cell.angle_beta   90.00
_cell.angle_gamma   90.00
#
_symmetry.space_group_name_H-M   'P 1'
#
loop_
_entity.id
_entity.type
_entity.pdbx_description
1 polymer ?
#
loop_
_entity_poly.entity_id
_entity_poly.type
_entity_poly.pdbx_seq_one_letter_code
_entity_poly.pdbx_strand_id
1 'polypeptide(L)'
;MDNKFQNELDLLHEMFPGEFDITNNIDHHIVNFVITPGIGFNKTMNKFIQFNLKVVFTSKYPVESPIVSIECVHGLKEKDTGKLLSLLKELIMERKGDPVLFDLVDFCREYIASNIPTVECAICLQHFRNEIDVYCTPNFHYFHTHCIGEYMGQRQADYEEERREMLTKCPYNEFPLLQIPCPLCRSEYLPFNEDLVKLSHSRKPC
;
A
#
# COMPACT_ATOMS: atom_id res chain seq x y z
N MET A 1 23.83 7.51 26.05
CA MET A 1 22.64 7.68 25.19
C MET A 1 21.91 8.90 25.68
N ASP A 2 21.73 9.87 24.81
CA ASP A 2 21.13 11.15 25.16
C ASP A 2 19.66 10.94 25.56
N ASN A 3 19.23 11.51 26.67
CA ASN A 3 17.89 11.33 27.27
C ASN A 3 16.77 11.57 26.23
N LYS A 4 17.03 12.47 25.27
CA LYS A 4 16.10 12.86 24.21
C LYS A 4 15.73 11.74 23.23
N PHE A 5 16.70 10.94 22.78
CA PHE A 5 16.43 9.86 21.82
C PHE A 5 15.57 8.75 22.45
N GLN A 6 15.90 8.37 23.69
CA GLN A 6 15.11 7.38 24.42
C GLN A 6 13.69 7.87 24.68
N ASN A 7 13.52 9.14 25.05
CA ASN A 7 12.19 9.73 25.25
C ASN A 7 11.33 9.71 23.98
N GLU A 8 11.92 9.92 22.79
CA GLU A 8 11.18 9.78 21.53
C GLU A 8 10.76 8.34 21.26
N LEU A 9 11.64 7.37 21.52
CA LEU A 9 11.30 5.95 21.35
C LEU A 9 10.19 5.53 22.31
N ASP A 10 10.23 5.99 23.55
CA ASP A 10 9.21 5.70 24.55
C ASP A 10 7.85 6.27 24.11
N LEU A 11 7.83 7.52 23.62
CA LEU A 11 6.62 8.14 23.05
C LEU A 11 6.07 7.33 21.86
N LEU A 12 6.93 6.89 20.94
CA LEU A 12 6.52 6.10 19.80
C LEU A 12 5.99 4.72 20.20
N HIS A 13 6.58 4.07 21.21
CA HIS A 13 6.08 2.80 21.72
C HIS A 13 4.66 2.94 22.28
N GLU A 14 4.35 4.07 22.94
CA GLU A 14 3.01 4.37 23.43
C GLU A 14 2.02 4.67 22.30
N MET A 15 2.44 5.46 21.29
CA MET A 15 1.56 5.92 20.23
C MET A 15 1.33 4.90 19.10
N PHE A 16 2.35 4.10 18.79
CA PHE A 16 2.38 3.20 17.63
C PHE A 16 2.86 1.79 18.00
N PRO A 17 2.15 1.09 18.90
CA PRO A 17 2.58 -0.21 19.39
C PRO A 17 2.66 -1.25 18.26
N GLY A 18 3.86 -1.77 18.02
CA GLY A 18 4.12 -2.80 17.02
C GLY A 18 4.20 -2.31 15.57
N GLU A 19 4.21 -0.99 15.32
CA GLU A 19 4.35 -0.43 13.96
C GLU A 19 5.81 -0.13 13.57
N PHE A 20 6.77 -0.36 14.47
CA PHE A 20 8.20 -0.14 14.23
C PHE A 20 9.11 -1.13 14.94
N ASP A 21 10.33 -1.26 14.40
CA ASP A 21 11.44 -1.98 14.98
C ASP A 21 12.69 -1.09 15.10
N ILE A 22 13.56 -1.46 16.03
CA ILE A 22 14.82 -0.75 16.29
C ILE A 22 15.96 -1.75 16.14
N THR A 23 16.93 -1.42 15.30
CA THR A 23 18.20 -2.13 15.19
C THR A 23 19.31 -1.25 15.77
N ASN A 24 19.94 -1.72 16.84
CA ASN A 24 21.03 -1.03 17.52
C ASN A 24 22.38 -1.57 17.04
N ASN A 25 23.20 -0.69 16.44
CA ASN A 25 24.59 -0.98 16.11
C ASN A 25 25.52 -0.16 17.02
N ILE A 26 26.83 -0.44 16.97
CA ILE A 26 27.83 0.15 17.87
C ILE A 26 27.83 1.70 17.80
N ASP A 27 27.69 2.24 16.59
CA ASP A 27 27.84 3.69 16.33
C ASP A 27 26.55 4.37 15.83
N HIS A 28 25.50 3.59 15.53
CA HIS A 28 24.27 4.11 14.96
C HIS A 28 23.04 3.28 15.36
N HIS A 29 21.90 3.96 15.43
CA HIS A 29 20.59 3.35 15.65
C HIS A 29 19.78 3.44 14.36
N ILE A 30 19.06 2.38 14.03
CA ILE A 30 18.16 2.34 12.88
C ILE A 30 16.77 2.08 13.40
N VAL A 31 15.83 2.95 13.04
CA VAL A 31 14.42 2.78 13.32
C VAL A 31 13.70 2.55 11.99
N ASN A 32 13.02 1.41 11.85
CA ASN A 32 12.20 1.11 10.68
C ASN A 32 10.73 1.20 11.08
N PHE A 33 9.97 2.04 10.40
CA PHE A 33 8.53 2.22 10.60
C PHE A 33 7.76 1.72 9.39
N VAL A 34 6.72 0.91 9.62
CA VAL A 34 5.75 0.57 8.57
C VAL A 34 4.67 1.65 8.57
N ILE A 35 4.75 2.55 7.59
CA ILE A 35 3.78 3.64 7.44
C ILE A 35 2.55 3.14 6.70
N THR A 36 1.39 3.32 7.32
CA THR A 36 0.08 3.07 6.72
C THR A 36 -0.87 4.24 7.02
N PRO A 37 -1.87 4.51 6.16
CA PRO A 37 -2.84 5.58 6.37
C PRO A 37 -3.50 5.47 7.75
N GLY A 38 -3.80 6.63 8.36
CA GLY A 38 -4.33 6.71 9.72
C GLY A 38 -5.55 5.80 9.92
N ILE A 39 -5.46 4.85 10.85
CA ILE A 39 -6.59 4.00 11.23
C ILE A 39 -7.45 4.81 12.20
N GLY A 40 -8.37 5.63 11.69
CA GLY A 40 -9.35 6.29 12.54
C GLY A 40 -10.29 5.25 13.15
N PHE A 41 -10.02 4.75 14.36
CA PHE A 41 -10.81 3.86 15.24
C PHE A 41 -11.54 2.63 14.63
N ASN A 42 -11.50 2.43 13.33
CA ASN A 42 -12.25 1.44 12.58
C ASN A 42 -11.24 0.60 11.82
N LYS A 43 -10.96 -0.59 12.37
CA LYS A 43 -9.89 -1.53 11.96
C LYS A 43 -10.04 -2.11 10.54
N THR A 44 -11.01 -1.67 9.74
CA THR A 44 -11.38 -2.26 8.46
C THR A 44 -11.42 -1.24 7.30
N MET A 45 -10.49 -0.30 7.27
CA MET A 45 -10.22 0.49 6.06
C MET A 45 -9.09 -0.21 5.29
N ASN A 46 -9.32 -0.55 4.03
CA ASN A 46 -8.33 -1.19 3.16
C ASN A 46 -7.07 -0.31 3.11
N LYS A 47 -5.88 -0.84 3.38
CA LYS A 47 -4.64 -0.05 3.35
C LYS A 47 -4.06 -0.07 1.94
N PHE A 48 -4.37 0.94 1.13
CA PHE A 48 -3.95 0.96 -0.27
C PHE A 48 -2.54 1.53 -0.47
N ILE A 49 -2.07 2.35 0.46
CA ILE A 49 -0.73 2.90 0.45
C ILE A 49 0.05 2.32 1.64
N GLN A 50 1.28 1.89 1.39
CA GLN A 50 2.18 1.42 2.45
C GLN A 50 3.63 1.67 2.02
N PHE A 51 4.49 2.03 2.97
CA PHE A 51 5.93 2.04 2.75
C PHE A 51 6.68 1.93 4.09
N ASN A 52 7.96 1.60 4.00
CA ASN A 52 8.85 1.58 5.15
C ASN A 52 9.62 2.90 5.22
N LEU A 53 9.44 3.64 6.32
CA LEU A 53 10.29 4.78 6.66
C LEU A 53 11.46 4.26 7.48
N LYS A 54 12.67 4.38 6.94
CA LYS A 54 13.91 4.03 7.65
C LYS A 54 14.62 5.29 8.08
N VAL A 55 14.91 5.38 9.36
CA VAL A 55 15.59 6.53 9.98
C VAL A 55 16.86 6.05 10.67
N VAL A 56 17.99 6.62 10.27
CA VAL A 56 19.32 6.27 10.79
C VAL A 56 19.85 7.43 11.62
N PHE A 57 20.16 7.14 12.89
CA PHE A 57 20.66 8.09 13.88
C PHE A 57 22.11 7.79 14.20
N THR A 58 22.95 8.82 14.27
CA THR A 58 24.30 8.70 14.83
C THR A 58 24.25 8.86 16.35
N SER A 59 25.34 8.51 17.04
CA SER A 59 25.48 8.73 18.48
C SER A 59 25.42 10.20 18.92
N LYS A 60 25.44 11.16 17.97
CA LYS A 60 25.37 12.61 18.21
C LYS A 60 23.99 13.22 17.93
N TYR A 61 23.00 12.41 17.59
CA TYR A 61 21.62 12.88 17.49
C TYR A 61 21.14 13.47 18.82
N PRO A 62 20.40 14.61 18.83
CA PRO A 62 19.86 15.35 17.68
C PRO A 62 20.75 16.47 17.12
N VAL A 63 21.98 16.66 17.63
CA VAL A 63 22.90 17.68 17.11
C VAL A 63 23.28 17.38 15.65
N GLU A 64 23.54 16.11 15.36
CA GLU A 64 23.58 15.61 13.99
C GLU A 64 22.19 15.11 13.57
N SER A 65 21.70 15.64 12.44
CA SER A 65 20.43 15.26 11.85
C SER A 65 20.43 13.78 11.43
N PRO A 66 19.29 13.07 11.57
CA PRO A 66 19.17 11.71 11.09
C PRO A 66 19.17 11.65 9.55
N ILE A 67 19.50 10.47 9.02
CA ILE A 67 19.38 10.16 7.59
C ILE A 67 18.09 9.35 7.38
N VAL A 68 17.29 9.74 6.39
CA VAL A 68 16.02 9.06 6.06
C VAL A 68 16.06 8.41 4.68
N SER A 69 15.45 7.24 4.57
CA SER A 69 15.11 6.59 3.31
C SER A 69 13.68 6.04 3.35
N ILE A 70 13.09 5.91 2.16
CA ILE A 70 11.76 5.33 1.95
C ILE A 70 11.94 4.06 1.13
N GLU A 71 11.49 2.93 1.67
CA GLU A 71 11.70 1.58 1.13
C GLU A 71 10.36 0.85 1.02
N CYS A 72 10.32 -0.28 0.30
CA CYS A 72 9.13 -1.16 0.19
C CYS A 72 7.82 -0.41 -0.13
N VAL A 73 7.87 0.48 -1.13
CA VAL A 73 6.77 1.38 -1.46
C VAL A 73 5.67 0.67 -2.26
N HIS A 74 4.43 0.83 -1.79
CA HIS A 74 3.22 0.37 -2.44
C HIS A 74 2.22 1.52 -2.57
N GLY A 75 1.61 1.66 -3.74
CA GLY A 75 0.55 2.62 -4.02
C GLY A 75 1.03 4.04 -4.32
N LEU A 76 2.32 4.36 -4.11
CA LEU A 76 2.92 5.63 -4.53
C LEU A 76 3.82 5.45 -5.75
N LYS A 77 3.71 6.39 -6.69
CA LYS A 77 4.67 6.53 -7.79
C LYS A 77 5.99 7.11 -7.31
N GLU A 78 7.04 6.81 -8.07
CA GLU A 78 8.40 7.33 -7.85
C GLU A 78 8.44 8.86 -7.69
N LYS A 79 7.69 9.62 -8.49
CA LYS A 79 7.61 11.08 -8.37
C LYS A 79 7.08 11.54 -7.00
N ASP A 80 6.09 10.83 -6.45
CA ASP A 80 5.41 11.21 -5.21
C ASP A 80 6.23 10.73 -4.01
N THR A 81 6.92 9.59 -4.12
CA THR A 81 7.95 9.14 -3.18
C THR A 81 9.12 10.10 -3.11
N GLY A 82 9.62 10.57 -4.27
CA GLY A 82 10.71 11.56 -4.35
C GLY A 82 10.32 12.90 -3.75
N LYS A 83 9.06 13.34 -3.97
CA LYS A 83 8.50 14.53 -3.32
C LYS A 83 8.44 14.36 -1.80
N LEU A 84 7.90 13.24 -1.30
CA LEU A 84 7.85 12.95 0.13
C LEU A 84 9.24 12.97 0.75
N LEU A 85 10.22 12.29 0.14
CA LEU A 85 11.59 12.27 0.65
C LEU A 85 12.22 13.68 0.71
N SER A 86 11.89 14.54 -0.26
CA SER A 86 12.37 15.93 -0.26
C SER A 86 11.77 16.74 0.89
N LEU A 87 10.46 16.60 1.12
CA LEU A 87 9.76 17.25 2.24
C LEU A 87 10.28 16.78 3.61
N LEU A 88 10.59 15.48 3.76
CA LEU A 88 11.17 14.96 4.99
C LEU A 88 12.57 15.53 5.25
N LYS A 89 13.38 15.73 4.20
CA LYS A 89 14.70 16.38 4.32
C LYS A 89 14.58 17.84 4.74
N GLU A 90 13.60 18.56 4.20
CA GLU A 90 13.29 19.94 4.60
C GLU A 90 12.89 19.99 6.08
N LEU A 91 11.98 19.11 6.52
CA LEU A 91 11.57 18.99 7.92
C LEU A 91 12.75 18.72 8.86
N ILE A 92 13.67 17.82 8.48
CA ILE A 92 14.89 17.53 9.25
C ILE A 92 15.81 18.75 9.35
N MET A 93 15.91 19.54 8.29
CA MET A 93 16.71 20.76 8.28
C MET A 93 16.12 21.84 9.19
N GLU A 94 14.79 22.01 9.17
CA GLU A 94 14.06 22.94 10.02
C GLU A 94 14.18 22.59 11.51
N ARG A 95 14.28 21.29 11.83
CA ARG A 95 14.38 20.76 13.21
C ARG A 95 15.81 20.42 13.62
N LYS A 96 16.82 20.95 12.95
CA LYS A 96 18.23 20.66 13.26
C LYS A 96 18.57 21.02 14.70
N GLY A 97 19.12 20.05 15.44
CA GLY A 97 19.46 20.21 16.87
C GLY A 97 18.34 19.76 17.82
N ASP A 98 17.14 19.50 17.29
CA ASP A 98 15.98 19.06 18.05
C ASP A 98 15.54 17.64 17.65
N PRO A 99 14.87 16.92 18.58
CA PRO A 99 14.17 15.68 18.28
C PRO A 99 13.15 15.85 17.13
N VAL A 100 13.09 14.89 16.19
CA VAL A 100 12.29 14.98 14.95
C VAL A 100 11.65 13.65 14.52
N LEU A 101 11.90 12.54 15.21
CA LEU A 101 11.43 11.21 14.81
C LEU A 101 9.90 11.12 14.82
N PHE A 102 9.24 11.68 15.83
CA PHE A 102 7.77 11.73 15.86
C PHE A 102 7.21 12.53 14.67
N ASP A 103 7.76 13.72 14.43
CA ASP A 103 7.30 14.61 13.35
C ASP A 103 7.46 13.95 11.97
N LEU A 104 8.53 13.17 11.76
CA LEU A 104 8.73 12.39 10.53
C LEU A 104 7.62 11.36 10.31
N VAL A 105 7.28 10.61 11.35
CA VAL A 105 6.22 9.59 11.29
C VAL A 105 4.86 10.24 11.06
N ASP A 106 4.54 11.29 11.81
CA ASP A 106 3.28 12.02 11.70
C ASP A 106 3.12 12.64 10.31
N PHE A 107 4.16 13.31 9.80
CA PHE A 107 4.18 13.88 8.46
C PHE A 107 3.94 12.82 7.38
N CYS A 108 4.58 11.65 7.50
CA CYS A 108 4.41 10.56 6.56
C CYS A 108 2.97 10.03 6.53
N ARG A 109 2.32 9.90 7.70
CA ARG A 109 0.92 9.44 7.81
C ARG A 109 -0.05 10.46 7.23
N GLU A 110 0.18 11.74 7.49
CA GLU A 110 -0.62 12.83 6.93
C GLU A 110 -0.49 12.89 5.40
N TYR A 111 0.73 12.72 4.88
CA TYR A 111 0.98 12.72 3.43
C TYR A 111 0.15 11.67 2.67
N ILE A 112 -0.11 10.52 3.30
CA ILE A 112 -0.89 9.43 2.70
C ILE A 112 -2.31 9.30 3.27
N ALA A 113 -2.79 10.30 4.03
CA ALA A 113 -4.06 10.21 4.76
C ALA A 113 -5.27 9.98 3.85
N SER A 114 -5.22 10.45 2.59
CA SER A 114 -6.29 10.21 1.61
C SER A 114 -6.48 8.73 1.26
N ASN A 115 -5.45 7.89 1.48
CA ASN A 115 -5.44 6.47 1.13
C ASN A 115 -5.75 6.18 -0.36
N ILE A 116 -5.60 7.17 -1.26
CA ILE A 116 -5.82 7.00 -2.70
C ILE A 116 -4.46 6.79 -3.38
N PRO A 117 -4.20 5.61 -3.99
CA PRO A 117 -2.94 5.36 -4.68
C PRO A 117 -2.67 6.35 -5.81
N THR A 118 -1.42 6.79 -5.95
CA THR A 118 -1.01 7.66 -7.07
C THR A 118 -0.56 6.89 -8.30
N VAL A 119 -0.39 5.57 -8.17
CA VAL A 119 -0.25 4.62 -9.28
C VAL A 119 -1.55 4.54 -10.10
N GLU A 120 -1.46 4.08 -11.34
CA GLU A 120 -2.61 3.87 -12.20
C GLU A 120 -3.25 2.49 -12.03
N CYS A 121 -4.51 2.38 -12.44
CA CYS A 121 -5.12 1.08 -12.67
C CYS A 121 -4.35 0.32 -13.76
N ALA A 122 -3.96 -0.92 -13.47
CA ALA A 122 -3.20 -1.75 -14.41
C ALA A 122 -3.99 -2.25 -15.63
N ILE A 123 -5.32 -2.06 -15.67
CA ILE A 123 -6.18 -2.41 -16.82
C ILE A 123 -6.36 -1.20 -17.75
N CYS A 124 -6.85 -0.07 -17.24
CA CYS A 124 -7.21 1.08 -18.06
C CYS A 124 -6.15 2.20 -18.09
N LEU A 125 -5.11 2.08 -17.26
CA LEU A 125 -4.02 3.07 -17.13
C LEU A 125 -4.48 4.47 -16.68
N GLN A 126 -5.67 4.58 -16.07
CA GLN A 126 -6.16 5.83 -15.48
C GLN A 126 -5.92 5.88 -13.97
N HIS A 127 -5.80 7.08 -13.42
CA HIS A 127 -5.64 7.31 -11.97
C HIS A 127 -6.92 7.02 -11.19
N PHE A 128 -6.74 6.72 -9.91
CA PHE A 128 -7.83 6.65 -8.94
C PHE A 128 -8.25 8.05 -8.50
N ARG A 129 -9.56 8.24 -8.32
CA ARG A 129 -10.13 9.50 -7.83
C ARG A 129 -10.70 9.39 -6.43
N ASN A 130 -11.18 8.21 -6.06
CA ASN A 130 -11.79 7.94 -4.77
C ASN A 130 -11.32 6.58 -4.26
N GLU A 131 -11.26 6.44 -2.95
CA GLU A 131 -10.91 5.19 -2.27
C GLU A 131 -11.85 4.04 -2.65
N ILE A 132 -13.15 4.29 -2.76
CA ILE A 132 -14.17 3.28 -3.13
C ILE A 132 -13.99 2.72 -4.54
N ASP A 133 -13.27 3.43 -5.41
CA ASP A 133 -13.01 2.98 -6.77
C ASP A 133 -11.76 2.08 -6.85
N VAL A 134 -11.03 1.87 -5.75
CA VAL A 134 -9.79 1.09 -5.70
C VAL A 134 -10.10 -0.37 -5.32
N TYR A 135 -9.66 -1.29 -6.16
CA TYR A 135 -9.46 -2.69 -5.81
C TYR A 135 -7.95 -2.97 -5.78
N CYS A 136 -7.46 -3.50 -4.65
CA CYS A 136 -6.07 -3.84 -4.46
C CYS A 136 -5.93 -5.31 -4.10
N THR A 137 -5.05 -6.03 -4.81
CA THR A 137 -4.74 -7.41 -4.45
C THR A 137 -3.76 -7.45 -3.26
N PRO A 138 -3.67 -8.58 -2.54
CA PRO A 138 -2.63 -8.83 -1.55
C PRO A 138 -1.19 -8.54 -2.01
N ASN A 139 -0.89 -8.71 -3.29
CA ASN A 139 0.43 -8.38 -3.88
C ASN A 139 0.56 -6.91 -4.32
N PHE A 140 -0.33 -6.02 -3.88
CA PHE A 140 -0.35 -4.60 -4.23
C PHE A 140 -0.47 -4.34 -5.74
N HIS A 141 -1.35 -5.08 -6.41
CA HIS A 141 -1.78 -4.75 -7.77
C HIS A 141 -3.10 -3.98 -7.72
N TYR A 142 -3.13 -2.83 -8.41
CA TYR A 142 -4.21 -1.86 -8.30
C TYR A 142 -5.08 -1.83 -9.55
N PHE A 143 -6.39 -1.91 -9.33
CA PHE A 143 -7.40 -1.89 -10.38
C PHE A 143 -8.56 -1.00 -9.98
N HIS A 144 -9.25 -0.39 -10.94
CA HIS A 144 -10.56 0.15 -10.61
C HIS A 144 -11.52 -1.00 -10.32
N THR A 145 -12.42 -0.81 -9.34
CA THR A 145 -13.47 -1.79 -9.02
C THR A 145 -14.30 -2.18 -10.23
N HIS A 146 -14.60 -1.24 -11.13
CA HIS A 146 -15.30 -1.54 -12.39
C HIS A 146 -14.42 -2.35 -13.36
N CYS A 147 -13.16 -1.96 -13.59
CA CYS A 147 -12.27 -2.68 -14.51
C CYS A 147 -12.05 -4.14 -14.08
N ILE A 148 -11.85 -4.37 -12.78
CA ILE A 148 -11.67 -5.74 -12.29
C ILE A 148 -12.98 -6.53 -12.34
N GLY A 149 -14.13 -5.86 -12.16
CA GLY A 149 -15.46 -6.45 -12.34
C GLY A 149 -15.72 -6.89 -13.78
N GLU A 150 -15.41 -6.06 -14.78
CA GLU A 150 -15.49 -6.45 -16.20
C GLU A 150 -14.59 -7.64 -16.51
N TYR A 151 -13.36 -7.62 -16.00
CA TYR A 151 -12.42 -8.73 -16.15
C TYR A 151 -12.97 -10.04 -15.56
N MET A 152 -13.52 -10.00 -14.35
CA MET A 152 -14.14 -11.16 -13.70
C MET A 152 -15.34 -11.69 -14.51
N GLY A 153 -16.21 -10.79 -14.97
CA GLY A 153 -17.37 -11.15 -15.78
C GLY A 153 -16.99 -11.82 -17.10
N GLN A 154 -15.99 -11.27 -17.80
CA GLN A 154 -15.49 -11.88 -19.03
C GLN A 154 -14.87 -13.26 -18.76
N ARG A 155 -14.07 -13.40 -17.71
CA ARG A 155 -13.47 -14.70 -17.34
C ARG A 155 -14.52 -15.75 -16.99
N GLN A 156 -15.59 -15.34 -16.33
CA GLN A 156 -16.72 -16.24 -16.06
C GLN A 156 -17.39 -16.69 -17.36
N ALA A 157 -17.66 -15.76 -18.29
CA ALA A 157 -18.27 -16.08 -19.57
C ALA A 157 -17.39 -17.04 -20.40
N ASP A 158 -16.09 -16.75 -20.50
CA ASP A 158 -15.09 -17.60 -21.18
C ASP A 158 -15.11 -19.02 -20.59
N TYR A 159 -15.09 -19.13 -19.26
CA TYR A 159 -15.14 -20.41 -18.55
C TYR A 159 -16.44 -21.19 -18.78
N GLU A 160 -17.59 -20.52 -18.82
CA GLU A 160 -18.89 -21.15 -19.11
C GLU A 160 -19.00 -21.66 -20.55
N GLU A 161 -18.38 -20.95 -21.50
CA GLU A 161 -18.27 -21.37 -22.90
C GLU A 161 -17.36 -22.59 -23.04
N GLU A 162 -16.15 -22.55 -22.49
CA GLU A 162 -15.20 -23.67 -22.48
C GLU A 162 -15.83 -24.93 -21.88
N ARG A 163 -16.59 -24.78 -20.78
CA ARG A 163 -17.35 -25.87 -20.17
C ARG A 163 -18.38 -26.47 -21.10
N ARG A 164 -19.15 -25.63 -21.81
CA ARG A 164 -20.19 -26.08 -22.72
C ARG A 164 -19.61 -26.85 -23.90
N GLU A 165 -18.52 -26.35 -24.49
CA GLU A 165 -17.83 -27.00 -25.60
C GLU A 165 -17.18 -28.34 -25.22
N MET A 166 -16.70 -28.46 -23.98
CA MET A 166 -16.10 -29.70 -23.51
C MET A 166 -17.15 -30.73 -23.11
N LEU A 167 -18.24 -30.32 -22.46
CA LEU A 167 -19.34 -31.23 -22.10
C LEU A 167 -20.04 -31.80 -23.34
N THR A 168 -20.06 -31.07 -24.46
CA THR A 168 -20.53 -31.59 -25.75
C THR A 168 -19.61 -32.65 -26.34
N LYS A 169 -18.29 -32.60 -26.05
CA LYS A 169 -17.31 -33.60 -26.51
C LYS A 169 -17.18 -34.80 -25.57
N CYS A 170 -17.30 -34.58 -24.25
CA CYS A 170 -17.19 -35.61 -23.23
C CYS A 170 -18.08 -35.25 -22.01
N PRO A 171 -19.31 -35.80 -21.91
CA PRO A 171 -20.26 -35.45 -20.85
C PRO A 171 -19.82 -35.81 -19.42
N TYR A 172 -18.84 -36.71 -19.28
CA TYR A 172 -18.34 -37.20 -17.99
C TYR A 172 -17.06 -36.50 -17.52
N ASN A 173 -16.62 -35.46 -18.24
CA ASN A 173 -15.37 -34.78 -17.92
C ASN A 173 -15.53 -33.93 -16.64
N GLU A 174 -14.62 -34.10 -15.68
CA GLU A 174 -14.50 -33.20 -14.54
C GLU A 174 -13.90 -31.86 -15.00
N PHE A 175 -14.43 -30.76 -14.48
CA PHE A 175 -13.96 -29.43 -14.81
C PHE A 175 -13.28 -28.77 -13.63
N PRO A 176 -12.10 -28.14 -13.83
CA PRO A 176 -11.52 -27.30 -12.79
C PRO A 176 -12.49 -26.18 -12.44
N LEU A 177 -12.46 -25.73 -11.18
CA LEU A 177 -13.25 -24.57 -10.75
C LEU A 177 -12.82 -23.32 -11.52
N LEU A 178 -13.71 -22.34 -11.63
CA LEU A 178 -13.42 -21.04 -12.23
C LEU A 178 -12.19 -20.42 -11.55
N GLN A 179 -11.17 -20.10 -12.36
CA GLN A 179 -9.96 -19.43 -11.91
C GLN A 179 -9.93 -18.02 -12.44
N ILE A 180 -9.69 -17.05 -11.56
CA ILE A 180 -9.52 -15.63 -11.91
C ILE A 180 -8.06 -15.25 -11.65
N PRO A 181 -7.14 -15.49 -12.60
CA PRO A 181 -5.76 -15.05 -12.42
C PRO A 181 -5.71 -13.52 -12.38
N CYS A 182 -4.82 -12.93 -11.59
CA CYS A 182 -4.60 -11.50 -11.55
C CYS A 182 -4.26 -10.97 -12.95
N PRO A 183 -4.93 -9.90 -13.45
CA PRO A 183 -4.67 -9.36 -14.78
C PRO A 183 -3.21 -8.92 -14.99
N LEU A 184 -2.53 -8.50 -13.92
CA LEU A 184 -1.18 -7.97 -13.98
C LEU A 184 -0.11 -9.05 -13.89
N CYS A 185 -0.10 -9.87 -12.82
CA CYS A 185 0.98 -10.83 -12.58
C CYS A 185 0.65 -12.28 -12.97
N ARG A 186 -0.63 -12.64 -13.08
CA ARG A 186 -1.15 -14.01 -13.32
C ARG A 186 -0.70 -15.09 -12.32
N SER A 187 0.14 -14.76 -11.33
CA SER A 187 0.61 -15.68 -10.28
C SER A 187 -0.36 -15.80 -9.11
N GLU A 188 -1.21 -14.79 -8.91
CA GLU A 188 -2.23 -14.73 -7.87
C GLU A 188 -3.61 -15.05 -8.46
N TYR A 189 -4.42 -15.81 -7.72
CA TYR A 189 -5.80 -16.10 -8.09
C TYR A 189 -6.75 -15.31 -7.20
N LEU A 190 -7.58 -14.48 -7.83
CA LEU A 190 -8.52 -13.59 -7.16
C LEU A 190 -9.82 -14.34 -6.84
N PRO A 191 -10.45 -14.08 -5.68
CA PRO A 191 -11.78 -14.57 -5.42
C PRO A 191 -12.77 -13.90 -6.38
N PHE A 192 -13.62 -14.70 -7.02
CA PHE A 192 -14.70 -14.18 -7.84
C PHE A 192 -15.68 -13.37 -6.97
N ASN A 193 -16.09 -12.19 -7.45
CA ASN A 193 -16.98 -11.30 -6.72
C ASN A 193 -18.11 -10.81 -7.64
N GLU A 194 -19.32 -11.30 -7.40
CA GLU A 194 -20.51 -10.99 -8.20
C GLU A 194 -20.92 -9.52 -8.10
N ASP A 195 -20.67 -8.86 -6.97
CA ASP A 195 -21.01 -7.44 -6.79
C ASP A 195 -20.12 -6.54 -7.64
N LEU A 196 -18.83 -6.89 -7.79
CA LEU A 196 -17.93 -6.18 -8.71
C LEU A 196 -18.37 -6.33 -10.17
N VAL A 197 -18.84 -7.52 -10.56
CA VAL A 197 -19.41 -7.77 -11.90
C VAL A 197 -20.70 -6.97 -12.11
N LYS A 198 -21.60 -6.90 -11.12
CA LYS A 198 -22.82 -6.07 -11.22
C LYS A 198 -22.49 -4.58 -11.31
N LEU A 199 -21.49 -4.11 -10.57
CA LEU A 199 -21.03 -2.73 -10.58
C LEU A 199 -20.49 -2.31 -11.95
N SER A 200 -19.76 -3.18 -12.65
CA SER A 200 -19.25 -2.85 -13.98
C SER A 200 -20.36 -2.65 -15.02
N HIS A 201 -21.40 -3.48 -14.98
CA HIS A 201 -22.56 -3.33 -15.88
C HIS A 201 -23.41 -2.08 -15.61
N SER A 202 -23.25 -1.46 -14.43
CA SER A 202 -24.05 -0.31 -13.99
C SER A 202 -23.44 1.05 -14.36
N ARG A 203 -22.13 1.10 -14.63
CA ARG A 203 -21.42 2.35 -14.98
C ARG A 203 -21.33 2.49 -16.49
N LYS A 204 -21.89 3.56 -17.05
CA LYS A 204 -21.58 3.95 -18.45
C LYS A 204 -20.08 4.29 -18.54
N PRO A 205 -19.40 3.95 -19.66
CA PRO A 205 -18.01 4.34 -19.85
C PRO A 205 -17.89 5.87 -19.71
N CYS A 206 -16.86 6.30 -18.97
CA CYS A 206 -16.45 7.70 -18.84
C CYS A 206 -16.16 8.32 -20.21
#